data_AF-A0A853V0J4-F1
#
_entry.id   AF-A0A853V0J4-F1
#
_cell.length_a   1.000
_cell.length_b   1.000
_cell.length_c   1.000
_cell.angle_alpha   90.00
_cell.angle_beta   90.00
_cell.angle_gamma   90.00
#
_symmetry.space_group_name_H-M   'P 1'
#
loop_
_entity.id
_entity.type
_entity.pdbx_description
1 polymer ?
#
loop_
_entity_poly.entity_id
_entity_poly.type
_entity_poly.pdbx_seq_one_letter_code
_entity_poly.pdbx_strand_id
1 'polypeptide(L)'
;MRKSILAFIATVSIGAASAETYTHTAHANDLTNEQQKSTPPTTQSIQTTTSSPESDNDVDAVYDRFMAAGGTEELWEKIVLPESGGNPHAKNGEYFGLAQTKLSWGYGTVEQQTRGMIEYAQSRYGSINAAVRFRTTHGWW
;
A
#
# COMPACT_ATOMS: atom_id res chain seq x y z
N MET A 1 26.30 63.78 7.64
CA MET A 1 27.31 62.74 7.30
C MET A 1 26.95 62.20 5.93
N ARG A 2 27.86 62.30 4.95
CA ARG A 2 27.72 61.68 3.61
C ARG A 2 28.39 60.30 3.65
N LYS A 3 27.78 59.30 3.01
CA LYS A 3 28.45 58.17 2.31
C LYS A 3 27.41 57.35 1.51
N SER A 4 27.86 56.90 0.36
CA SER A 4 27.13 56.46 -0.83
C SER A 4 26.94 54.93 -0.92
N ILE A 5 25.91 54.53 -1.67
CA ILE A 5 25.83 53.53 -2.77
C ILE A 5 26.68 52.23 -2.67
N LEU A 6 26.04 51.06 -2.79
CA LEU A 6 26.38 50.02 -3.78
C LEU A 6 25.26 48.97 -3.95
N ALA A 7 24.86 48.75 -5.20
CA ALA A 7 24.00 47.65 -5.64
C ALA A 7 24.85 46.39 -5.91
N PHE A 8 24.28 45.21 -5.69
CA PHE A 8 24.77 43.98 -6.30
C PHE A 8 23.59 43.17 -6.86
N ILE A 9 23.57 43.08 -8.19
CA ILE A 9 22.83 42.09 -8.97
C ILE A 9 23.74 40.85 -9.04
N ALA A 10 23.21 39.68 -8.72
CA ALA A 10 23.80 38.41 -9.11
C ALA A 10 22.68 37.45 -9.52
N THR A 11 22.41 37.43 -10.81
CA THR A 11 21.66 36.37 -11.49
C THR A 11 22.59 35.16 -11.61
N VAL A 12 22.18 33.99 -11.13
CA VAL A 12 22.79 32.71 -11.52
C VAL A 12 21.69 31.84 -12.11
N SER A 13 21.74 31.74 -13.43
CA SER A 13 21.10 30.68 -14.20
C SER A 13 22.03 29.46 -14.19
N ILE A 14 21.51 28.29 -13.86
CA ILE A 14 22.15 27.01 -14.17
C ILE A 14 21.26 26.33 -15.20
N GLY A 15 21.72 26.35 -16.45
CA GLY A 15 21.22 25.46 -17.49
C GLY A 15 21.91 24.10 -17.39
N ALA A 16 21.15 23.03 -17.58
CA ALA A 16 21.68 21.72 -17.91
C ALA A 16 20.82 21.10 -19.02
N ALA A 17 21.46 21.02 -20.19
CA ALA A 17 21.34 20.06 -21.28
C ALA A 17 19.95 19.52 -21.69
N SER A 18 19.59 19.94 -22.89
CA SER A 18 18.77 19.29 -23.91
C SER A 18 18.69 17.76 -23.84
N ALA A 19 17.45 17.25 -23.88
CA ALA A 19 17.15 15.94 -24.44
C ALA A 19 16.50 16.14 -25.82
N GLU A 20 17.12 15.49 -26.78
CA GLU A 20 16.87 15.51 -28.21
C GLU A 20 15.43 15.16 -28.68
N THR A 21 15.04 15.88 -29.72
CA THR A 21 13.91 15.64 -30.62
C THR A 21 14.04 14.28 -31.29
N TYR A 22 13.02 13.43 -31.17
CA TYR A 22 12.84 12.29 -32.04
C TYR A 22 11.64 12.51 -32.97
N THR A 23 11.94 12.40 -34.26
CA THR A 23 11.07 12.51 -35.42
C THR A 23 9.90 11.54 -35.38
N HIS A 24 8.70 12.02 -35.71
CA HIS A 24 7.51 11.21 -35.94
C HIS A 24 7.47 10.81 -37.43
N THR A 25 7.61 9.52 -37.74
CA THR A 25 7.37 8.97 -39.07
C THR A 25 6.35 7.83 -38.93
N ALA A 26 5.22 7.98 -39.61
CA ALA A 26 4.14 7.01 -39.65
C ALA A 26 4.40 5.91 -40.69
N HIS A 27 3.95 4.69 -40.39
CA HIS A 27 3.42 3.77 -41.39
C HIS A 27 2.43 2.78 -40.75
N ALA A 28 1.24 2.72 -41.33
CA ALA A 28 0.25 1.67 -41.10
C ALA A 28 0.56 0.44 -41.98
N ASN A 29 0.12 -0.75 -41.56
CA ASN A 29 -0.71 -1.69 -42.33
C ASN A 29 -0.86 -3.06 -41.63
N ASP A 30 -2.09 -3.31 -41.17
CA ASP A 30 -2.96 -4.51 -41.22
C ASP A 30 -2.44 -5.97 -41.15
N LEU A 31 -3.27 -6.80 -40.48
CA LEU A 31 -3.51 -8.27 -40.60
C LEU A 31 -3.11 -9.20 -39.41
N THR A 32 -4.08 -9.39 -38.53
CA THR A 32 -4.70 -10.64 -38.00
C THR A 32 -3.86 -11.85 -37.47
N ASN A 33 -4.28 -12.29 -36.27
CA ASN A 33 -4.40 -13.66 -35.71
C ASN A 33 -3.44 -14.16 -34.59
N GLU A 34 -4.06 -14.40 -33.41
CA GLU A 34 -3.80 -15.39 -32.35
C GLU A 34 -2.48 -15.38 -31.53
N GLN A 35 -2.63 -15.78 -30.26
CA GLN A 35 -1.63 -16.37 -29.34
C GLN A 35 -0.87 -15.43 -28.36
N GLN A 36 -1.47 -15.26 -27.17
CA GLN A 36 -0.90 -15.54 -25.84
C GLN A 36 0.64 -15.51 -25.67
N LYS A 37 1.17 -14.58 -24.85
CA LYS A 37 2.24 -14.91 -23.88
C LYS A 37 2.35 -13.92 -22.71
N SER A 38 2.14 -14.49 -21.53
CA SER A 38 2.33 -14.00 -20.17
C SER A 38 3.79 -13.66 -19.82
N THR A 39 4.01 -12.83 -18.80
CA THR A 39 5.08 -12.94 -17.77
C THR A 39 4.93 -11.83 -16.71
N PRO A 40 5.31 -12.04 -15.44
CA PRO A 40 4.77 -13.01 -14.47
C PRO A 40 4.20 -12.33 -13.20
N PRO A 41 3.18 -12.90 -12.51
CA PRO A 41 2.97 -12.57 -11.11
C PRO A 41 4.10 -13.20 -10.30
N THR A 42 4.76 -12.44 -9.41
CA THR A 42 5.66 -13.01 -8.42
C THR A 42 4.83 -13.83 -7.44
N THR A 43 4.64 -15.12 -7.75
CA THR A 43 4.13 -16.12 -6.82
C THR A 43 5.19 -16.33 -5.75
N GLN A 44 5.11 -15.58 -4.66
CA GLN A 44 5.78 -15.96 -3.43
C GLN A 44 5.01 -17.16 -2.86
N SER A 45 5.65 -18.33 -2.91
CA SER A 45 5.15 -19.56 -2.30
C SER A 45 5.02 -19.32 -0.80
N ILE A 46 3.78 -19.11 -0.34
CA ILE A 46 3.50 -18.99 1.08
C ILE A 46 3.48 -20.41 1.64
N GLN A 47 4.52 -20.75 2.40
CA GLN A 47 4.45 -21.89 3.32
C GLN A 47 3.41 -21.57 4.38
N THR A 48 2.23 -22.18 4.27
CA THR A 48 1.27 -22.28 5.37
C THR A 48 1.86 -23.22 6.41
N THR A 49 2.50 -22.66 7.42
CA THR A 49 2.72 -23.38 8.68
C THR A 49 1.39 -23.44 9.41
N THR A 50 0.82 -24.64 9.50
CA THR A 50 -0.36 -24.94 10.30
C THR A 50 -0.04 -24.68 11.77
N SER A 51 -0.44 -23.51 12.27
CA SER A 51 -0.46 -23.22 13.71
C SER A 51 -1.77 -23.73 14.31
N SER A 52 -1.64 -24.30 15.51
CA SER A 52 -2.69 -24.77 16.41
C SER A 52 -3.86 -23.77 16.51
N PRO A 53 -5.11 -24.19 16.80
CA PRO A 53 -6.23 -23.27 17.00
C PRO A 53 -5.99 -22.42 18.26
N GLU A 54 -5.26 -21.32 18.11
CA GLU A 54 -5.27 -20.22 19.06
C GLU A 54 -6.64 -19.53 18.95
N SER A 55 -7.19 -19.15 20.10
CA SER A 55 -8.54 -18.62 20.20
C SER A 55 -8.63 -17.29 19.45
N ASP A 56 -9.24 -17.27 18.27
CA ASP A 56 -9.44 -16.07 17.44
C ASP A 56 -10.32 -14.97 18.11
N ASN A 57 -10.76 -15.18 19.35
CA ASN A 57 -11.50 -14.20 20.15
C ASN A 57 -10.60 -13.47 21.17
N ASP A 58 -9.35 -13.89 21.34
CA ASP A 58 -8.40 -13.25 22.22
C ASP A 58 -7.58 -12.20 21.45
N VAL A 59 -7.82 -10.92 21.75
CA VAL A 59 -7.22 -9.79 21.02
C VAL A 59 -5.69 -9.80 21.13
N ASP A 60 -5.14 -10.24 22.26
CA ASP A 60 -3.69 -10.30 22.46
C ASP A 60 -3.05 -11.39 21.59
N ALA A 61 -3.67 -12.58 21.52
CA ALA A 61 -3.21 -13.64 20.62
C ALA A 61 -3.31 -13.23 19.14
N VAL A 62 -4.36 -12.49 18.77
CA VAL A 62 -4.51 -11.94 17.40
C VAL A 62 -3.44 -10.88 17.13
N TYR A 63 -3.14 -10.02 18.09
CA TYR A 63 -2.07 -9.03 17.99
C TYR A 63 -0.71 -9.70 17.73
N ASP A 64 -0.37 -10.73 18.50
CA ASP A 64 0.90 -11.44 18.34
C ASP A 64 1.03 -12.07 16.95
N ARG A 65 -0.04 -12.71 16.46
CA ARG A 65 -0.08 -13.28 15.11
C ARG A 65 -0.02 -12.20 14.03
N PHE A 66 -0.68 -11.06 14.25
CA PHE A 66 -0.63 -9.91 13.36
C PHE A 66 0.81 -9.36 13.24
N MET A 67 1.50 -9.20 14.36
CA MET A 67 2.90 -8.77 14.38
C MET A 67 3.83 -9.81 13.74
N ALA A 68 3.63 -11.10 14.03
CA ALA A 68 4.39 -12.18 13.40
C ALA A 68 4.20 -12.25 11.87
N ALA A 69 3.03 -11.86 11.37
CA ALA A 69 2.73 -11.78 9.94
C ALA A 69 3.29 -10.52 9.24
N GLY A 70 4.05 -9.68 9.96
CA GLY A 70 4.67 -8.47 9.43
C GLY A 70 3.79 -7.22 9.53
N GLY A 71 2.70 -7.28 10.30
CA GLY A 71 1.94 -6.11 10.69
C GLY A 71 2.80 -5.13 11.50
N THR A 72 2.37 -3.86 11.56
CA THR A 72 3.04 -2.84 12.38
C THR A 72 2.12 -2.37 13.48
N GLU A 73 2.70 -1.88 14.58
CA GLU A 73 1.94 -1.29 15.69
C GLU A 73 1.03 -0.16 15.19
N GLU A 74 1.49 0.69 14.26
CA GLU A 74 0.63 1.74 13.73
C GLU A 74 -0.54 1.21 12.89
N LEU A 75 -0.35 0.14 12.10
CA LEU A 75 -1.47 -0.50 11.41
C LEU A 75 -2.47 -1.07 12.40
N TRP A 76 -1.98 -1.69 13.47
CA TRP A 76 -2.82 -2.26 14.50
C TRP A 76 -3.65 -1.18 15.21
N GLU A 77 -2.98 -0.20 15.79
CA GLU A 77 -3.63 0.85 16.58
C GLU A 77 -4.50 1.78 15.73
N LYS A 78 -4.03 2.13 14.54
CA LYS A 78 -4.70 3.13 13.72
C LYS A 78 -5.70 2.53 12.78
N ILE A 79 -5.57 1.30 12.33
CA ILE A 79 -6.53 0.68 11.40
C ILE A 79 -7.24 -0.49 12.08
N VAL A 80 -6.53 -1.52 12.56
CA VAL A 80 -7.19 -2.75 13.04
C VAL A 80 -8.14 -2.50 14.22
N LEU A 81 -7.65 -1.89 15.30
CA LEU A 81 -8.47 -1.66 16.50
C LEU A 81 -9.70 -0.79 16.20
N PRO A 82 -9.60 0.31 15.44
CA PRO A 82 -10.77 1.11 15.12
C PRO A 82 -11.74 0.47 14.12
N GLU A 83 -11.27 -0.36 13.17
CA GLU A 83 -12.14 -1.00 12.18
C GLU A 83 -12.85 -2.23 12.77
N SER A 84 -12.17 -3.05 13.57
CA SER A 84 -12.66 -4.37 14.00
C SER A 84 -12.58 -4.64 15.51
N GLY A 85 -11.94 -3.75 16.27
CA GLY A 85 -11.59 -4.03 17.67
C GLY A 85 -10.53 -5.13 17.84
N GLY A 86 -9.78 -5.47 16.79
CA GLY A 86 -8.85 -6.61 16.83
C GLY A 86 -9.51 -7.96 16.56
N ASN A 87 -10.78 -8.00 16.16
CA ASN A 87 -11.49 -9.25 15.87
C ASN A 87 -11.31 -9.65 14.38
N PRO A 88 -10.60 -10.76 14.08
CA PRO A 88 -10.38 -11.22 12.71
C PRO A 88 -11.64 -11.77 12.05
N HIS A 89 -12.72 -11.96 12.81
CA HIS A 89 -14.03 -12.39 12.33
C HIS A 89 -15.07 -11.27 12.40
N ALA A 90 -14.66 -10.02 12.64
CA ALA A 90 -15.56 -8.88 12.66
C ALA A 90 -16.33 -8.76 11.34
N LYS A 91 -17.63 -8.49 11.44
CA LYS A 91 -18.51 -8.37 10.28
C LYS A 91 -19.46 -7.19 10.43
N ASN A 92 -19.46 -6.31 9.45
CA ASN A 92 -20.43 -5.23 9.33
C ASN A 92 -20.98 -5.17 7.90
N GLY A 93 -22.16 -5.76 7.69
CA GLY A 93 -22.76 -5.89 6.37
C GLY A 93 -21.87 -6.71 5.43
N GLU A 94 -21.31 -6.05 4.42
CA GLU A 94 -20.42 -6.63 3.41
C GLU A 94 -18.92 -6.51 3.73
N TYR A 95 -18.57 -5.92 4.86
CA TYR A 95 -17.19 -5.72 5.30
C TYR A 95 -16.79 -6.75 6.36
N PHE A 96 -15.59 -7.31 6.23
CA PHE A 96 -15.10 -8.44 7.02
C PHE A 96 -13.67 -8.26 7.52
N GLY A 97 -13.39 -8.90 8.65
CA GLY A 97 -12.06 -9.08 9.20
C GLY A 97 -11.48 -7.86 9.92
N LEU A 98 -10.20 -7.97 10.26
CA LEU A 98 -9.40 -6.99 10.99
C LEU A 98 -9.50 -5.58 10.41
N ALA A 99 -9.67 -5.51 9.11
CA ALA A 99 -9.57 -4.29 8.33
C ALA A 99 -10.91 -3.84 7.75
N GLN A 100 -11.99 -4.57 8.03
CA GLN A 100 -13.33 -4.36 7.49
C GLN A 100 -13.31 -4.12 5.97
N THR A 101 -12.92 -5.14 5.21
CA THR A 101 -12.80 -5.07 3.74
C THR A 101 -13.82 -5.97 3.03
N LYS A 102 -14.08 -5.68 1.75
CA LYS A 102 -14.85 -6.54 0.83
C LYS A 102 -13.97 -7.51 0.05
N LEU A 103 -12.65 -7.34 0.14
CA LEU A 103 -11.67 -8.16 -0.58
C LEU A 103 -11.57 -9.55 0.05
N SER A 104 -11.24 -10.55 -0.77
CA SER A 104 -11.21 -11.96 -0.34
C SER A 104 -10.27 -12.23 0.82
N TRP A 105 -9.17 -11.48 0.94
CA TRP A 105 -8.23 -11.64 2.05
C TRP A 105 -8.85 -11.31 3.41
N GLY A 106 -9.92 -10.51 3.47
CA GLY A 106 -10.64 -10.17 4.72
C GLY A 106 -11.35 -11.35 5.38
N TYR A 107 -11.52 -12.46 4.66
CA TYR A 107 -12.16 -13.69 5.16
C TYR A 107 -11.13 -14.76 5.56
N GLY A 108 -9.83 -14.47 5.40
CA GLY A 108 -8.75 -15.41 5.69
C GLY A 108 -8.38 -15.47 7.16
N THR A 109 -7.30 -16.19 7.47
CA THR A 109 -6.67 -16.16 8.80
C THR A 109 -6.07 -14.78 9.12
N VAL A 110 -5.68 -14.55 10.37
CA VAL A 110 -4.97 -13.32 10.80
C VAL A 110 -3.79 -13.02 9.87
N GLU A 111 -3.02 -14.02 9.48
CA GLU A 111 -1.84 -13.88 8.61
C GLU A 111 -2.23 -13.47 7.19
N GLN A 112 -3.30 -14.09 6.64
CA GLN A 112 -3.81 -13.73 5.31
C GLN A 112 -4.38 -12.32 5.30
N GLN A 113 -5.11 -11.94 6.34
CA GLN A 113 -5.67 -10.60 6.50
C GLN A 113 -4.55 -9.57 6.63
N THR A 114 -3.56 -9.81 7.50
CA THR A 114 -2.41 -8.91 7.70
C THR A 114 -1.66 -8.67 6.40
N ARG A 115 -1.36 -9.72 5.65
CA ARG A 115 -0.65 -9.58 4.37
C ARG A 115 -1.49 -8.85 3.32
N GLY A 116 -2.79 -9.15 3.26
CA GLY A 116 -3.73 -8.41 2.42
C GLY A 116 -3.80 -6.92 2.77
N MET A 117 -3.78 -6.57 4.05
CA MET A 117 -3.72 -5.17 4.51
C MET A 117 -2.44 -4.48 4.07
N ILE A 118 -1.28 -5.13 4.19
CA ILE A 118 0.02 -4.57 3.80
C ILE A 118 0.09 -4.36 2.29
N GLU A 119 -0.31 -5.35 1.49
CA GLU A 119 -0.34 -5.25 0.03
C GLU A 119 -1.33 -4.17 -0.45
N TYR A 120 -2.50 -4.10 0.19
CA TYR A 120 -3.47 -3.05 -0.08
C TYR A 120 -2.94 -1.67 0.30
N ALA A 121 -2.25 -1.53 1.44
CA ALA A 121 -1.61 -0.28 1.84
C ALA A 121 -0.56 0.18 0.82
N GLN A 122 0.28 -0.75 0.35
CA GLN A 122 1.31 -0.47 -0.65
C GLN A 122 0.71 -0.11 -2.01
N SER A 123 -0.26 -0.89 -2.51
CA SER A 123 -0.84 -0.68 -3.84
C SER A 123 -1.73 0.56 -3.93
N ARG A 124 -2.53 0.85 -2.89
CA ARG A 124 -3.47 1.98 -2.89
C ARG A 124 -2.85 3.28 -2.40
N TYR A 125 -2.01 3.23 -1.37
CA TYR A 125 -1.46 4.42 -0.71
C TYR A 125 0.04 4.61 -0.96
N GLY A 126 0.72 3.64 -1.59
CA GLY A 126 2.16 3.66 -1.82
C GLY A 126 3.00 3.21 -0.62
N SER A 127 2.45 3.22 0.60
CA SER A 127 3.11 2.73 1.81
C SER A 127 2.13 2.56 2.98
N ILE A 128 2.54 1.79 3.99
CA ILE A 128 1.81 1.66 5.26
C ILE A 128 1.63 3.03 5.93
N ASN A 129 2.69 3.84 6.00
CA ASN A 129 2.63 5.15 6.64
C ASN A 129 1.63 6.09 5.94
N ALA A 130 1.56 6.06 4.60
CA ALA A 130 0.58 6.82 3.85
C ALA A 130 -0.86 6.36 4.11
N ALA A 131 -1.09 5.04 4.22
CA ALA A 131 -2.41 4.49 4.57
C ALA A 131 -2.86 4.94 5.98
N VAL A 132 -1.96 4.87 6.97
CA VAL A 132 -2.24 5.32 8.35
C VAL A 132 -2.55 6.82 8.38
N ARG A 133 -1.77 7.65 7.68
CA ARG A 133 -2.05 9.10 7.55
C ARG A 133 -3.41 9.37 6.92
N PHE A 134 -3.72 8.64 5.85
CA PHE A 134 -4.99 8.76 5.16
C PHE A 134 -6.16 8.46 6.11
N ARG A 135 -6.13 7.31 6.79
CA ARG A 135 -7.18 6.93 7.74
C ARG A 135 -7.33 7.91 8.89
N THR A 136 -6.22 8.36 9.47
CA THR A 136 -6.24 9.34 10.56
C THR A 136 -6.87 10.66 10.12
N THR A 137 -6.75 11.03 8.85
CA THR A 137 -7.30 12.26 8.29
C THR A 137 -8.77 12.12 7.88
N HIS A 138 -9.14 10.97 7.31
CA HIS A 138 -10.43 10.79 6.64
C HIS A 138 -11.43 9.91 7.41
N GLY A 139 -10.97 9.15 8.41
CA GLY A 139 -11.81 8.23 9.18
C GLY A 139 -12.16 6.93 8.45
N TRP A 140 -11.59 6.70 7.26
CA TRP A 140 -11.73 5.47 6.47
C TRP A 140 -10.40 5.15 5.77
N TRP A 141 -10.22 3.92 5.31
CA TRP A 141 -9.01 3.46 4.62
C TRP A 141 -9.34 2.51 3.47
#